data_AF-A0A9D4MSP3-F1
#
_entry.id   AF-A0A9D4MSP3-F1
#
_cell.length_a   1.000
_cell.length_b   1.000
_cell.length_c   1.000
_cell.angle_alpha   90.00
_cell.angle_beta   90.00
_cell.angle_gamma   90.00
#
_symmetry.space_group_name_H-M   'P 1'
#
loop_
_entity.id
_entity.type
_entity.pdbx_description
1 polymer ?
#
loop_
_entity_poly.entity_id
_entity_poly.type
_entity_poly.pdbx_seq_one_letter_code
_entity_poly.pdbx_strand_id
1 'polypeptide(L)'
;MNYYPVCQFPNYGAQCSRICQCGAGSDRCDPVRGCVCKAGWTGTNCDTDINECETPNKCNEANKVCTNRIGSFSCNCRAGFYDNNVTCVGKLLLSS
;
A
#
# COMPACT_ATOMS: atom_id res chain seq x y z
N MET A 1 0.01 30.67 -27.11
CA MET A 1 0.33 29.71 -26.02
C MET A 1 -1.00 29.19 -25.50
N ASN A 2 -1.38 27.95 -25.81
CA ASN A 2 -2.71 27.41 -25.48
C ASN A 2 -2.74 26.89 -24.04
N TYR A 3 -3.30 27.69 -23.14
CA TYR A 3 -3.59 27.29 -21.77
C TYR A 3 -4.84 26.39 -21.79
N TYR A 4 -4.65 25.08 -21.91
CA TYR A 4 -5.75 24.14 -21.65
C TYR A 4 -6.13 24.30 -20.18
N PRO A 5 -7.40 24.62 -19.84
CA PRO A 5 -7.79 24.82 -18.45
C PRO A 5 -7.67 23.48 -17.72
N VAL A 6 -6.67 23.37 -16.85
CA VAL A 6 -6.60 22.30 -15.85
C VAL A 6 -7.88 22.33 -15.03
N CYS A 7 -8.48 21.16 -14.81
CA CYS A 7 -9.71 21.08 -14.04
C CYS A 7 -9.50 21.64 -12.63
N GLN A 8 -10.45 22.49 -12.22
CA GLN A 8 -10.49 22.97 -10.85
C GLN A 8 -10.90 21.82 -9.94
N PHE A 9 -10.21 21.67 -8.81
CA PHE A 9 -10.57 20.70 -7.78
C PHE A 9 -12.04 20.88 -7.38
N PRO A 10 -12.85 19.80 -7.24
CA PRO A 10 -12.47 18.38 -7.25
C PRO A 10 -12.64 17.66 -8.60
N ASN A 11 -12.68 18.38 -9.72
CA ASN A 11 -13.03 17.79 -11.02
C ASN A 11 -11.81 17.26 -11.79
N TYR A 12 -12.05 16.28 -12.67
CA TYR A 12 -11.05 15.70 -13.54
C TYR A 12 -11.62 15.18 -14.87
N GLY A 13 -10.73 14.81 -15.78
CA GLY A 13 -11.07 14.16 -17.04
C GLY A 13 -11.57 15.12 -18.12
N ALA A 14 -12.15 14.58 -19.19
CA ALA A 14 -12.64 15.38 -20.30
C ALA A 14 -13.73 16.36 -19.84
N GLN A 15 -13.57 17.63 -20.20
CA GLN A 15 -14.49 18.73 -19.85
C GLN A 15 -14.72 18.92 -18.34
N CYS A 16 -13.88 18.35 -17.48
CA CYS A 16 -14.01 18.44 -16.02
C CYS A 16 -15.38 17.97 -15.50
N SER A 17 -15.96 16.97 -16.17
CA SER A 17 -17.30 16.43 -15.86
C SER A 17 -17.29 15.33 -14.80
N ARG A 18 -16.11 14.84 -14.41
CA ARG A 18 -15.96 13.78 -13.40
C ARG A 18 -15.45 14.40 -12.10
N ILE A 19 -15.96 13.92 -10.97
CA ILE A 19 -15.58 14.39 -9.64
C ILE A 19 -14.70 13.34 -8.96
N CYS A 20 -13.57 13.78 -8.40
CA CYS A 20 -12.74 12.94 -7.54
C CYS A 20 -13.45 12.64 -6.22
N GLN A 21 -14.06 11.45 -6.14
CA GLN A 21 -14.65 10.89 -4.92
C GLN A 21 -13.68 9.87 -4.30
N CYS A 22 -12.49 10.35 -3.93
CA CYS A 22 -11.41 9.48 -3.48
C CYS A 22 -11.56 9.09 -1.99
N GLY A 23 -11.21 7.86 -1.66
CA GLY A 23 -11.16 7.29 -0.32
C GLY A 23 -9.88 7.61 0.44
N ALA A 24 -9.76 7.04 1.65
CA ALA A 24 -8.66 7.32 2.59
C ALA A 24 -7.26 7.00 2.05
N GLY A 25 -7.17 6.08 1.09
CA GLY A 25 -5.94 5.70 0.40
C GLY A 25 -5.48 6.66 -0.68
N SER A 26 -6.21 7.75 -0.94
CA SER A 26 -5.81 8.70 -1.98
C SER A 26 -4.60 9.54 -1.56
N ASP A 27 -3.65 9.67 -2.49
CA ASP A 27 -2.55 10.63 -2.42
C ASP A 27 -3.00 12.00 -2.91
N ARG A 28 -3.66 12.05 -4.08
CA ARG A 28 -4.20 13.27 -4.68
C ARG A 28 -5.29 12.99 -5.72
N CYS A 29 -6.03 14.04 -6.06
CA CYS A 29 -6.85 14.10 -7.27
C CYS A 29 -6.03 14.67 -8.42
N ASP A 30 -5.74 13.85 -9.43
CA ASP A 30 -5.10 14.27 -10.68
C ASP A 30 -6.15 14.81 -11.67
N PRO A 31 -5.96 16.01 -12.25
CA PRO A 31 -6.97 16.66 -13.09
C PRO A 31 -7.27 15.91 -14.40
N VAL A 32 -6.44 14.93 -14.77
CA VAL A 32 -6.67 14.09 -15.96
C VAL A 32 -7.12 12.70 -15.55
N ARG A 33 -6.44 12.09 -14.58
CA ARG A 33 -6.59 10.67 -14.24
C ARG A 33 -7.60 10.39 -13.13
N GLY A 34 -7.94 11.38 -12.32
CA GLY A 34 -8.78 11.20 -11.13
C GLY A 34 -7.95 10.81 -9.91
N CYS A 35 -8.47 9.90 -9.07
CA CYS A 35 -7.81 9.51 -7.84
C CYS A 35 -6.47 8.81 -8.12
N VAL A 36 -5.39 9.36 -7.57
CA VAL A 36 -4.08 8.71 -7.50
C VAL A 36 -3.94 8.11 -6.11
N CYS A 37 -3.61 6.83 -6.04
CA CYS A 37 -3.55 6.09 -4.79
C CYS A 37 -2.15 6.15 -4.18
N LYS A 38 -2.09 6.19 -2.84
CA LYS A 38 -0.87 5.92 -2.08
C LYS A 38 -0.42 4.47 -2.31
N ALA A 39 0.85 4.18 -2.06
CA ALA A 39 1.32 2.81 -1.97
C ALA A 39 0.47 2.03 -0.94
N GLY A 40 0.17 0.75 -1.23
CA GLY A 40 -0.70 -0.08 -0.40
C GLY A 40 -2.20 0.10 -0.67
N TRP A 41 -2.59 0.94 -1.63
CA TRP A 41 -4.00 1.16 -1.97
C TRP A 41 -4.28 0.97 -3.47
N THR A 42 -5.48 0.53 -3.78
CA THR A 42 -5.98 0.27 -5.14
C THR A 42 -7.46 0.65 -5.29
N GLY A 43 -8.01 0.40 -6.46
CA GLY A 43 -9.37 0.76 -6.85
C GLY A 43 -9.46 2.15 -7.49
N THR A 44 -10.55 2.40 -8.22
CA THR A 44 -10.76 3.69 -8.91
C THR A 44 -10.80 4.87 -7.95
N ASN A 45 -11.23 4.64 -6.71
CA ASN A 45 -11.33 5.66 -5.68
C ASN A 45 -10.23 5.56 -4.62
N CYS A 46 -9.27 4.63 -4.72
CA CYS A 46 -8.26 4.42 -3.66
C CYS A 46 -8.87 4.11 -2.29
N ASP A 47 -9.93 3.30 -2.30
CA ASP A 47 -10.70 2.88 -1.13
C ASP A 47 -10.46 1.40 -0.77
N THR A 48 -9.67 0.70 -1.59
CA THR A 48 -9.36 -0.71 -1.41
C THR A 48 -7.92 -0.87 -0.95
N ASP A 49 -7.74 -1.53 0.18
CA ASP A 49 -6.43 -1.94 0.70
C ASP A 49 -5.83 -3.04 -0.19
N ILE A 50 -4.54 -2.95 -0.49
CA ILE A 50 -3.81 -4.03 -1.18
C ILE A 50 -3.33 -5.01 -0.12
N ASN A 51 -3.74 -6.27 -0.20
CA ASN A 51 -3.15 -7.31 0.63
C ASN A 51 -1.77 -7.71 0.09
N GLU A 52 -0.69 -7.06 0.56
CA GLU A 52 0.63 -7.38 0.02
C GLU A 52 1.13 -8.77 0.41
N CYS A 53 0.52 -9.42 1.41
CA CYS A 53 0.87 -10.77 1.82
C CYS A 53 0.42 -11.85 0.81
N GLU A 54 -0.45 -11.51 -0.13
CA GLU A 54 -0.78 -12.39 -1.26
C GLU A 54 0.34 -12.45 -2.30
N THR A 55 1.29 -11.50 -2.25
CA THR A 55 2.48 -11.56 -3.10
C THR A 55 3.46 -12.61 -2.56
N PRO A 56 3.86 -13.59 -3.39
CA PRO A 56 4.87 -14.57 -2.99
C PRO A 56 6.17 -13.90 -2.53
N ASN A 57 6.77 -14.42 -1.46
CA ASN A 57 8.04 -13.94 -0.89
C ASN A 57 8.03 -12.47 -0.44
N LYS A 58 6.88 -11.87 -0.10
CA LYS A 58 6.79 -10.45 0.29
C LYS A 58 7.75 -10.03 1.41
N CYS A 59 8.02 -10.92 2.37
CA CYS A 59 8.93 -10.66 3.48
C CYS A 59 10.40 -11.00 3.22
N ASN A 60 10.75 -11.44 2.00
CA ASN A 60 12.11 -11.78 1.55
C ASN A 60 12.90 -12.72 2.48
N GLU A 61 12.23 -13.47 3.35
CA GLU A 61 12.85 -14.39 4.31
C GLU A 61 11.88 -15.49 4.73
N ALA A 62 12.34 -16.74 4.74
CA ALA A 62 11.49 -17.91 5.01
C ALA A 62 10.95 -17.96 6.45
N ASN A 63 11.70 -17.43 7.42
CA ASN A 63 11.33 -17.44 8.84
C ASN A 63 10.49 -16.22 9.26
N LYS A 64 10.06 -15.40 8.30
CA LYS A 64 9.12 -14.30 8.53
C LYS A 64 7.69 -14.71 8.20
N VAL A 65 6.75 -14.13 8.92
CA VAL A 65 5.31 -14.19 8.68
C VAL A 65 4.87 -12.80 8.24
N CYS A 66 4.20 -12.74 7.09
CA CYS A 66 3.57 -11.52 6.61
C CYS A 66 2.23 -11.33 7.31
N THR A 67 1.95 -10.10 7.73
CA THR A 67 0.64 -9.70 8.25
C THR A 67 0.21 -8.44 7.53
N ASN A 68 -0.93 -8.53 6.84
CA ASN A 68 -1.52 -7.40 6.14
C ASN A 68 -1.98 -6.32 7.12
N ARG A 69 -1.84 -5.05 6.73
CA ARG A 69 -2.29 -3.88 7.50
C ARG A 69 -2.92 -2.88 6.53
N ILE A 70 -3.83 -2.05 7.02
CA ILE A 70 -4.43 -1.03 6.17
C ILE A 70 -3.34 -0.07 5.65
N GLY A 71 -3.17 -0.04 4.33
CA GLY A 71 -2.18 0.72 3.58
C GLY A 71 -0.75 0.19 3.64
N SER A 72 -0.51 -1.01 4.21
CA SER A 72 0.84 -1.55 4.36
C SER A 72 0.87 -3.03 4.78
N PHE A 73 2.06 -3.55 5.07
CA PHE A 73 2.22 -4.87 5.64
C PHE A 73 3.34 -4.85 6.68
N SER A 74 3.35 -5.86 7.55
CA SER A 74 4.45 -6.09 8.49
C SER A 74 4.97 -7.52 8.34
N CYS A 75 6.28 -7.67 8.51
CA CYS A 75 6.96 -8.96 8.47
C CYS A 75 7.61 -9.23 9.81
N ASN A 76 7.10 -10.23 10.54
CA ASN A 76 7.58 -10.56 11.88
C ASN A 76 8.18 -11.97 11.90
N CYS A 77 9.12 -12.23 12.78
CA CYS A 77 9.66 -13.57 12.94
C CYS A 77 8.57 -14.57 13.37
N ARG A 78 8.62 -15.79 12.82
CA ARG A 78 7.80 -16.91 13.26
C ARG A 78 7.98 -17.16 14.76
N ALA A 79 6.97 -17.74 15.39
CA ALA A 79 7.08 -18.15 16.80
C ALA A 79 8.32 -19.07 16.99
N GLY A 80 9.09 -18.79 18.04
CA GLY A 80 10.36 -19.47 18.30
C GLY A 80 11.58 -18.85 17.62
N PHE A 81 11.41 -17.78 16.83
CA PHE A 81 12.50 -16.99 16.25
C PHE A 81 12.51 -15.58 16.85
N TYR A 82 13.69 -14.98 16.96
CA TYR A 82 13.86 -13.57 17.32
C TYR A 82 14.62 -12.83 16.23
N ASP A 83 14.34 -11.54 16.11
CA ASP A 83 15.03 -10.66 15.17
C ASP A 83 16.40 -10.28 15.76
N ASN A 84 17.48 -10.57 15.04
CA ASN A 84 18.84 -10.16 15.42
C ASN A 84 19.31 -8.88 14.68
N ASN A 85 18.37 -8.09 14.15
CA ASN A 85 18.55 -6.93 13.27
C ASN A 85 19.01 -7.27 11.83
N VAL A 86 19.22 -8.54 11.51
CA VAL A 86 19.65 -9.00 10.18
C VAL A 86 18.70 -10.08 9.64
N THR A 87 18.36 -11.05 10.47
CA THR A 87 17.51 -12.20 10.15
C THR A 87 16.77 -12.71 11.40
N CYS A 88 15.76 -13.53 11.16
CA CYS A 88 15.09 -14.31 12.19
C CYS A 88 15.96 -15.52 12.55
N VAL A 89 16.53 -15.49 13.76
CA VAL A 89 17.33 -16.58 14.31
C VAL A 89 16.47 -17.44 15.22
N GLY A 90 16.55 -18.75 15.03
CA GLY A 90 15.84 -19.69 15.90
C GLY A 90 16.38 -19.55 17.31
N LYS A 91 15.46 -19.43 18.28
CA LYS A 91 15.81 -19.59 19.68
C LYS A 91 16.19 -21.06 19.83
N LEU A 92 17.49 -21.37 19.82
CA LEU A 92 17.97 -22.70 20.19
C LEU A 92 17.26 -23.03 21.51
N LEU A 93 16.60 -24.17 21.59
CA LEU A 93 16.07 -24.66 22.85
C LEU A 93 17.28 -24.84 23.78
N LEU A 94 17.68 -23.79 24.50
CA LEU A 94 18.32 -23.91 25.80
C LEU A 94 17.22 -24.35 26.77
N SER A 95 16.68 -25.55 26.52
CA SER A 95 16.12 -26.37 27.59
C SER A 95 17.34 -26.79 28.41
N SER A 96 17.46 -26.12 29.56
CA SER A 96 18.14 -26.60 30.77
C SER A 96 18.05 -28.10 30.96
#